data_AF-A0A7W0UE72-F1
#
_entry.id   AF-A0A7W0UE72-F1
#
_cell.length_a   1.000
_cell.length_b   1.000
_cell.length_c   1.000
_cell.angle_alpha   90.00
_cell.angle_beta   90.00
_cell.angle_gamma   90.00
#
_symmetry.space_group_name_H-M   'P 1'
#
loop_
_entity.id
_entity.type
_entity.pdbx_description
1 polymer ?
#
loop_
_entity_poly.entity_id
_entity_poly.type
_entity_poly.pdbx_seq_one_letter_code
_entity_poly.pdbx_strand_id
1 'polypeptide(L)'
;YEAAVEHSSVHALEHLSFFTAGAIMWLPVLETLPAPEWFGTGAKLAYIAIVRLLETVLGNVFVWSGAIFYGVYARGDELWGISPLRDQGLAGAVMMIEGSLVTIAALAWLFLRLAREGEVRQELLERGLDPRAVRRAVRYGRAHELDA
;
A
#
# COMPACT_ATOMS: atom_id res chain seq x y z
N TYR A 1 -15.09 -14.19 8.72
CA TYR A 1 -16.05 -14.23 7.61
C TYR A 1 -17.39 -14.89 7.96
N GLU A 2 -17.53 -16.22 8.06
CA GLU A 2 -18.86 -16.85 8.25
C GLU A 2 -19.60 -16.34 9.50
N ALA A 3 -18.91 -16.29 10.64
CA ALA A 3 -19.46 -15.70 11.87
C ALA A 3 -19.71 -14.17 11.78
N ALA A 4 -18.99 -13.46 10.91
CA ALA A 4 -19.22 -12.04 10.65
C ALA A 4 -20.51 -11.81 9.85
N VAL A 5 -20.90 -12.75 8.97
CA VAL A 5 -22.18 -12.64 8.26
C VAL A 5 -23.37 -12.81 9.21
N GLU A 6 -23.22 -13.64 10.24
CA GLU A 6 -24.31 -13.95 11.18
C GLU A 6 -24.40 -12.99 12.37
N HIS A 7 -23.31 -12.30 12.73
CA HIS A 7 -23.24 -11.44 13.90
C HIS A 7 -22.66 -10.05 13.60
N SER A 8 -23.46 -9.00 13.77
CA SER A 8 -23.09 -7.61 13.46
C SER A 8 -21.86 -7.11 14.25
N SER A 9 -21.66 -7.58 15.49
CA SER A 9 -20.48 -7.22 16.29
C SER A 9 -19.19 -7.86 15.75
N VAL A 10 -19.27 -9.11 15.28
CA VAL A 10 -18.14 -9.81 14.64
C VAL A 10 -17.82 -9.16 13.30
N HIS A 11 -18.85 -8.75 12.54
CA HIS A 11 -18.68 -7.98 11.31
C HIS A 11 -17.96 -6.64 11.55
N ALA A 12 -18.40 -5.88 12.55
CA ALA A 12 -17.76 -4.61 12.90
C ALA A 12 -16.30 -4.80 13.32
N LEU A 13 -16.00 -5.86 14.07
CA LEU A 13 -14.64 -6.21 14.45
C LEU A 13 -13.78 -6.57 13.23
N GLU A 14 -14.31 -7.35 12.29
CA GLU A 14 -13.65 -7.71 11.04
C GLU A 14 -13.26 -6.45 10.24
N HIS A 15 -14.21 -5.52 10.05
CA HIS A 15 -13.94 -4.24 9.39
C HIS A 15 -12.91 -3.38 10.13
N LEU A 16 -13.01 -3.29 11.46
CA LEU A 16 -12.04 -2.55 12.27
C LEU A 16 -10.64 -3.14 12.13
N SER A 17 -10.51 -4.47 12.13
CA SER A 17 -9.24 -5.17 11.93
C SER A 17 -8.64 -4.87 10.56
N PHE A 18 -9.42 -4.95 9.48
CA PHE A 18 -8.96 -4.65 8.13
C PHE A 18 -8.53 -3.19 7.97
N PHE A 19 -9.33 -2.26 8.48
CA PHE A 19 -9.01 -0.84 8.45
C PHE A 19 -7.74 -0.54 9.24
N THR A 20 -7.62 -1.08 10.46
CA THR A 20 -6.46 -0.84 11.33
C THR A 20 -5.19 -1.43 10.72
N ALA A 21 -5.24 -2.66 10.19
CA ALA A 21 -4.10 -3.27 9.51
C ALA A 21 -3.68 -2.47 8.27
N GLY A 22 -4.65 -2.02 7.47
CA GLY A 22 -4.41 -1.14 6.33
C GLY A 22 -3.77 0.20 6.73
N ALA A 23 -4.28 0.84 7.79
CA ALA A 23 -3.71 2.06 8.33
C ALA A 23 -2.25 1.85 8.75
N ILE A 24 -1.97 0.79 9.54
CA ILE A 24 -0.62 0.45 10.01
C ILE A 24 0.35 0.22 8.84
N MET A 25 -0.11 -0.44 7.78
CA MET A 25 0.66 -0.67 6.55
C MET A 25 1.09 0.65 5.89
N TRP A 26 0.22 1.68 5.91
CA TRP A 26 0.51 2.98 5.30
C TRP A 26 1.32 3.94 6.19
N LEU A 27 1.30 3.79 7.52
CA LEU A 27 2.08 4.65 8.46
C LEU A 27 3.56 4.85 8.06
N PRO A 28 4.34 3.80 7.74
CA PRO A 28 5.75 3.96 7.40
C PRO A 28 5.97 4.70 6.06
N VAL A 29 4.99 4.63 5.14
CA VAL A 29 5.06 5.29 3.83
C VAL A 29 4.74 6.78 3.97
N LEU A 30 3.70 7.10 4.75
CA LEU A 30 3.24 8.46 5.04
C LEU A 30 4.11 9.21 6.06
N GLU A 31 5.06 8.51 6.72
CA GLU A 31 5.96 9.09 7.73
C GLU A 31 5.24 9.73 8.93
N THR A 32 4.05 9.25 9.27
CA THR A 32 3.31 9.74 10.44
C THR A 32 3.94 9.29 11.77
N LEU A 33 4.87 8.33 11.72
CA LEU A 33 5.67 7.88 12.85
C LEU A 33 7.18 7.95 12.53
N PRO A 34 8.04 8.09 13.55
CA PRO A 34 9.48 8.08 13.36
C PRO A 34 9.94 6.75 12.75
N ALA A 35 10.40 6.79 11.49
CA ALA A 35 10.94 5.62 10.81
C ALA A 35 12.47 5.52 11.00
N PRO A 36 13.05 4.30 11.03
CA PRO A 36 14.51 4.10 11.10
C PRO A 36 15.26 4.83 9.99
N GLU A 37 16.52 5.21 10.25
CA GLU A 37 17.34 5.98 9.28
C GLU A 37 17.52 5.26 7.93
N TRP A 38 17.54 3.93 7.91
CA TRP A 38 17.66 3.17 6.68
C TRP A 38 16.37 3.16 5.83
N PHE A 39 15.21 3.46 6.42
CA PHE A 39 13.91 3.43 5.73
C PHE A 39 13.60 4.74 5.00
N GLY A 40 14.48 5.11 4.07
CA GLY A 40 14.29 6.29 3.20
C GLY A 40 13.35 6.05 2.03
N THR A 41 13.21 7.03 1.14
CA THR A 41 12.28 6.99 -0.01
C THR A 41 12.50 5.77 -0.91
N GLY A 42 13.74 5.36 -1.15
CA GLY A 42 14.05 4.12 -1.89
C GLY A 42 13.55 2.84 -1.21
N ALA A 43 13.66 2.75 0.12
CA ALA A 43 13.13 1.61 0.88
C ALA A 43 11.60 1.56 0.83
N LYS A 44 10.92 2.72 0.81
CA LYS A 44 9.46 2.82 0.65
C LYS A 44 8.98 2.36 -0.73
N LEU A 45 9.72 2.67 -1.79
CA LEU A 45 9.42 2.15 -3.13
C LEU A 45 9.44 0.62 -3.13
N ALA A 46 10.49 0.01 -2.57
CA ALA A 46 10.59 -1.45 -2.45
C ALA A 46 9.47 -2.03 -1.58
N TYR A 47 9.15 -1.36 -0.47
CA TYR A 47 8.05 -1.74 0.41
C TYR A 47 6.70 -1.79 -0.30
N ILE A 48 6.33 -0.72 -1.02
CA ILE A 48 5.08 -0.67 -1.80
C ILE A 48 5.07 -1.75 -2.89
N ALA A 49 6.20 -2.00 -3.55
CA ALA A 49 6.29 -3.06 -4.54
C ALA A 49 6.04 -4.47 -3.95
N ILE A 50 6.55 -4.73 -2.74
CA ILE A 50 6.30 -6.00 -2.03
C ILE A 50 4.83 -6.11 -1.63
N VAL A 51 4.24 -5.04 -1.07
CA VAL A 51 2.81 -5.01 -0.71
C VAL A 51 1.96 -5.30 -1.95
N ARG A 52 2.29 -4.68 -3.09
CA ARG A 52 1.61 -4.93 -4.36
C ARG A 52 1.75 -6.38 -4.81
N LEU A 53 2.93 -6.99 -4.69
CA LEU A 53 3.12 -8.39 -5.06
C LEU A 53 2.19 -9.31 -4.25
N LEU A 54 2.09 -9.08 -2.94
CA LEU A 54 1.21 -9.86 -2.06
C LEU A 54 -0.26 -9.68 -2.42
N GLU A 55 -0.68 -8.44 -2.67
CA GLU A 55 -2.04 -8.13 -3.13
C GLU A 55 -2.34 -8.78 -4.49
N THR A 56 -1.38 -8.78 -5.42
CA THR A 56 -1.53 -9.41 -6.74
C THR A 56 -1.67 -10.92 -6.65
N VAL A 57 -0.93 -11.57 -5.75
CA VAL A 57 -1.09 -13.01 -5.49
C VAL A 57 -2.50 -13.28 -4.98
N LEU A 58 -2.97 -12.49 -4.00
CA LEU A 58 -4.31 -12.65 -3.44
C LEU A 58 -5.39 -12.42 -4.51
N GLY A 59 -5.31 -11.35 -5.28
CA GLY A 59 -6.26 -11.05 -6.36
C GLY A 59 -6.33 -12.17 -7.40
N ASN A 60 -5.18 -12.71 -7.81
CA ASN A 60 -5.13 -13.87 -8.72
C ASN A 60 -5.77 -15.11 -8.10
N VAL A 61 -5.56 -15.39 -6.82
CA VAL A 61 -6.23 -16.50 -6.14
C VAL A 61 -7.75 -16.34 -6.23
N PHE A 62 -8.29 -15.13 -6.02
CA PHE A 62 -9.73 -14.87 -6.15
C PHE A 62 -10.24 -15.04 -7.58
N VAL A 63 -9.48 -14.59 -8.58
CA VAL A 63 -9.85 -14.69 -10.00
C VAL A 63 -9.82 -16.14 -10.50
N TRP A 64 -8.86 -16.95 -10.05
CA TRP A 64 -8.53 -18.24 -10.68
C TRP A 64 -8.79 -19.48 -9.82
N SER A 65 -9.22 -19.37 -8.56
CA SER A 65 -9.32 -20.54 -7.67
C SER A 65 -10.29 -21.63 -8.11
N GLY A 66 -11.26 -21.31 -8.97
CA GLY A 66 -12.29 -22.26 -9.43
C GLY A 66 -13.21 -22.79 -8.31
N ALA A 67 -13.02 -22.33 -7.07
CA ALA A 67 -13.75 -22.73 -5.88
C ALA A 67 -14.27 -21.48 -5.16
N ILE A 68 -15.50 -21.57 -4.66
CA ILE A 68 -16.12 -20.51 -3.87
C ILE A 68 -15.51 -20.56 -2.47
N PHE A 69 -14.77 -19.52 -2.09
CA PHE A 69 -14.07 -19.48 -0.79
C PHE A 69 -15.01 -19.28 0.40
N TYR A 70 -16.19 -18.74 0.15
CA TYR A 70 -17.13 -18.34 1.18
C TYR A 70 -18.45 -19.10 0.99
N GLY A 71 -18.64 -20.19 1.74
CA GLY A 71 -19.78 -21.12 1.58
C GLY A 71 -21.16 -20.49 1.80
N VAL A 72 -21.23 -19.31 2.44
CA VAL A 72 -22.46 -18.52 2.53
C VAL A 72 -22.92 -18.00 1.17
N TYR A 73 -22.00 -17.62 0.28
CA TYR A 73 -22.34 -17.17 -1.08
C TYR A 73 -22.69 -18.32 -2.03
N ALA A 74 -22.26 -19.55 -1.72
CA ALA A 74 -22.67 -20.73 -2.48
C ALA A 74 -24.15 -21.09 -2.27
N ARG A 75 -24.79 -20.59 -1.20
CA ARG A 75 -26.19 -20.89 -0.83
C ARG A 75 -27.17 -19.75 -1.14
N GLY A 76 -26.68 -18.60 -1.60
CA GLY A 76 -27.52 -17.45 -1.94
C GLY A 76 -28.10 -17.57 -3.35
N ASP A 77 -29.31 -17.05 -3.55
CA ASP A 77 -29.91 -16.89 -4.88
C ASP A 77 -28.97 -16.09 -5.81
N GLU A 78 -28.95 -16.43 -7.10
CA GLU A 78 -28.20 -15.67 -8.11
C GLU A 78 -28.72 -14.23 -8.19
N LEU A 79 -28.07 -13.34 -7.44
CA LEU A 79 -28.27 -11.90 -7.55
C LEU A 79 -27.89 -11.47 -8.97
N TRP A 80 -28.87 -10.97 -9.73
CA TRP A 80 -28.72 -10.48 -11.11
C TRP A 80 -28.31 -11.55 -12.14
N GLY A 81 -28.53 -12.84 -11.85
CA GLY A 81 -28.12 -13.94 -12.75
C GLY A 81 -26.59 -14.14 -12.81
N ILE A 82 -25.87 -13.66 -11.80
CA ILE A 82 -24.43 -13.85 -11.67
C ILE A 82 -24.20 -15.01 -10.70
N SER A 83 -23.50 -16.06 -11.18
CA SER A 83 -23.14 -17.18 -10.31
C SER A 83 -22.12 -16.75 -9.25
N PRO A 84 -22.13 -17.34 -8.05
CA PRO A 84 -21.20 -16.96 -6.97
C PRO A 84 -19.71 -17.06 -7.36
N LEU A 85 -19.37 -18.02 -8.22
CA LEU A 85 -18.00 -18.17 -8.74
C LEU A 85 -17.62 -17.00 -9.65
N ARG A 86 -18.54 -16.53 -10.50
CA ARG A 86 -18.32 -15.38 -11.38
C ARG A 86 -18.23 -14.08 -10.59
N ASP A 87 -19.05 -13.92 -9.57
CA ASP A 87 -19.00 -12.77 -8.67
C ASP A 87 -17.65 -12.68 -7.94
N GLN A 88 -17.14 -13.80 -7.41
CA GLN A 88 -15.80 -13.87 -6.79
C GLN A 88 -14.68 -13.46 -7.77
N GLY A 89 -14.77 -13.92 -9.02
CA GLY A 89 -13.79 -13.55 -10.05
C GLY A 89 -13.83 -12.06 -10.39
N LEU A 90 -15.04 -11.47 -10.47
CA LEU A 90 -15.21 -10.02 -10.67
C LEU A 90 -14.69 -9.22 -9.47
N ALA A 91 -14.93 -9.67 -8.24
CA ALA A 91 -14.40 -9.06 -7.04
C ALA A 91 -12.86 -9.05 -7.05
N GLY A 92 -12.24 -10.17 -7.43
CA GLY A 92 -10.79 -10.25 -7.62
C GLY A 92 -10.28 -9.29 -8.70
N ALA A 93 -11.00 -9.14 -9.81
CA ALA A 93 -10.63 -8.20 -10.87
C ALA A 93 -10.74 -6.72 -10.42
N VAL A 94 -11.80 -6.36 -9.69
CA VAL A 94 -11.97 -5.02 -9.12
C VAL A 94 -10.86 -4.70 -8.13
N MET A 95 -10.56 -5.62 -7.21
CA MET A 95 -9.45 -5.51 -6.26
C MET A 95 -8.13 -5.27 -6.99
N MET A 96 -7.84 -6.03 -8.05
CA MET A 96 -6.63 -5.86 -8.85
C MET A 96 -6.53 -4.47 -9.51
N ILE A 97 -7.63 -3.96 -10.08
CA ILE A 97 -7.68 -2.64 -10.73
C ILE A 97 -7.46 -1.54 -9.70
N GLU A 98 -8.22 -1.55 -8.61
CA GLU A 98 -8.11 -0.58 -7.52
C GLU A 98 -6.67 -0.56 -6.95
N GLY A 99 -6.15 -1.74 -6.60
CA GLY A 99 -4.78 -1.90 -6.10
C GLY A 99 -3.74 -1.39 -7.09
N SER A 100 -3.96 -1.55 -8.40
CA SER A 100 -3.05 -1.06 -9.43
C SER A 100 -3.00 0.47 -9.45
N LEU A 101 -4.16 1.12 -9.39
CA LEU A 101 -4.27 2.58 -9.42
C LEU A 101 -3.57 3.20 -8.20
N VAL A 102 -3.86 2.68 -7.00
CA VAL A 102 -3.24 3.15 -5.75
C VAL A 102 -1.72 2.93 -5.79
N THR A 103 -1.28 1.75 -6.23
CA THR A 103 0.15 1.42 -6.31
C THR A 103 0.89 2.33 -7.29
N ILE A 104 0.35 2.52 -8.50
CA ILE A 104 0.96 3.38 -9.52
C ILE A 104 1.08 4.81 -9.01
N ALA A 105 0.02 5.34 -8.38
CA ALA A 105 0.04 6.68 -7.81
C ALA A 105 1.10 6.82 -6.69
N ALA A 106 1.18 5.85 -5.78
CA ALA A 106 2.15 5.86 -4.69
C ALA A 106 3.60 5.73 -5.19
N LEU A 107 3.86 4.83 -6.16
CA LEU A 107 5.18 4.67 -6.76
C LEU A 107 5.59 5.91 -7.54
N ALA A 108 4.70 6.50 -8.32
CA ALA A 108 4.97 7.74 -9.04
C ALA A 108 5.32 8.88 -8.08
N TRP A 109 4.53 9.07 -7.01
CA TRP A 109 4.80 10.07 -5.99
C TRP A 109 6.16 9.86 -5.30
N LEU A 110 6.44 8.63 -4.85
CA LEU A 110 7.70 8.30 -4.19
C LEU A 110 8.91 8.41 -5.14
N PHE A 111 8.73 8.08 -6.42
CA PHE A 111 9.78 8.20 -7.42
C PHE A 111 10.13 9.67 -7.67
N LEU A 112 9.13 10.54 -7.85
CA LEU A 112 9.33 11.98 -7.99
C LEU A 112 9.99 12.57 -6.74
N ARG A 113 9.57 12.13 -5.55
CA ARG A 113 10.21 12.50 -4.29
C ARG A 113 11.68 12.08 -4.25
N LEU A 114 11.99 10.85 -4.65
CA LEU A 114 13.36 10.33 -4.67
C LEU A 114 14.24 11.12 -5.65
N ALA A 115 13.74 11.44 -6.83
CA ALA A 115 14.45 12.25 -7.82
C ALA A 115 14.81 13.62 -7.26
N ARG A 116 13.84 14.31 -6.65
CA ARG A 116 14.05 15.62 -6.03
C ARG A 116 15.03 15.57 -4.86
N GLU A 117 14.95 14.54 -4.01
CA GLU A 117 15.92 14.32 -2.92
C GLU A 117 17.34 14.10 -3.48
N GLY A 118 17.46 13.44 -4.63
CA GLY A 118 18.72 13.22 -5.34
C GLY A 118 19.37 14.51 -5.83
N GLU A 119 18.60 15.36 -6.52
CA GLU A 119 19.06 16.66 -7.04
C GLU A 119 19.59 17.57 -5.91
N VAL A 120 18.77 17.78 -4.88
CA VAL A 120 19.14 18.62 -3.72
C VAL A 120 20.37 18.06 -3.01
N ARG A 121 20.45 16.73 -2.86
CA ARG A 121 21.63 16.10 -2.25
C ARG A 121 22.89 16.34 -3.07
N GLN A 122 22.82 16.25 -4.40
CA GLN A 122 23.98 16.47 -5.27
C GLN A 122 24.46 17.92 -5.19
N GLU A 123 23.54 18.89 -5.29
CA GLU A 123 23.86 20.32 -5.19
C GLU A 123 24.57 20.67 -3.87
N LEU A 124 24.03 20.20 -2.74
CA LEU A 124 24.63 20.45 -1.42
C LEU A 124 26.02 19.81 -1.26
N LEU A 125 26.25 18.64 -1.88
CA LEU A 125 27.55 17.98 -1.88
C LEU A 125 28.57 18.72 -2.77
N GLU A 126 28.14 19.22 -3.94
CA GLU A 126 28.97 20.03 -4.84
C GLU A 126 29.40 21.35 -4.19
N ARG A 127 28.56 21.92 -3.32
CA ARG A 127 28.89 23.08 -2.46
C ARG A 127 29.90 22.76 -1.34
N GLY A 128 30.31 21.51 -1.19
CA GLY A 128 31.32 21.08 -0.21
C GLY A 128 30.78 20.86 1.21
N LEU A 129 29.45 20.76 1.38
CA LEU A 129 28.86 20.50 2.69
C LEU A 129 29.12 19.07 3.16
N ASP A 130 29.19 18.88 4.48
CA ASP A 130 29.43 17.56 5.07
C ASP A 130 28.35 16.55 4.62
N PRO A 131 28.73 15.41 4.03
CA PRO A 131 27.79 14.40 3.56
C PRO A 131 26.81 13.89 4.62
N ARG A 132 27.17 13.90 5.91
CA ARG A 132 26.26 13.49 6.98
C ARG A 132 25.21 14.56 7.25
N ALA A 133 25.59 15.83 7.29
CA ALA A 133 24.67 16.95 7.42
C ALA A 133 23.65 17.00 6.26
N VAL A 134 24.13 16.86 5.01
CA VAL A 134 23.29 16.85 3.81
C VAL A 134 22.26 15.72 3.84
N ARG A 135 22.69 14.49 4.16
CA ARG A 135 21.76 13.34 4.22
C ARG A 135 20.63 13.54 5.22
N ARG A 136 20.91 14.14 6.39
CA ARG A 136 19.87 14.43 7.39
C ARG A 136 18.94 15.54 6.92
N ALA A 137 19.48 16.63 6.37
CA ALA A 137 18.69 17.76 5.93
C ALA A 137 17.74 17.39 4.79
N VAL A 138 18.22 16.64 3.79
CA VAL A 138 17.40 16.16 2.67
C VAL A 138 16.28 15.23 3.16
N ARG A 139 16.58 14.29 4.08
CA ARG A 139 15.59 13.37 4.63
C ARG A 139 14.42 14.10 5.29
N TYR A 140 14.70 15.11 6.11
CA TYR A 140 13.68 15.82 6.88
C TYR A 140 13.07 17.01 6.12
N GLY A 141 13.38 17.20 4.84
CA GLY A 141 12.93 18.37 4.08
C GLY A 141 13.52 19.70 4.58
N ARG A 142 14.60 19.64 5.36
CA ARG A 142 15.30 20.79 5.97
C ARG A 142 16.55 21.21 5.17
N ALA A 143 16.63 20.85 3.90
CA ALA A 143 17.74 21.24 3.03
C ALA A 143 17.92 22.77 2.97
N HIS A 144 16.80 23.52 3.00
CA HIS A 144 16.79 24.99 3.04
C HIS A 144 17.52 25.59 4.25
N GLU A 145 17.67 24.86 5.37
CA GLU A 145 18.42 25.33 6.53
C GLU A 145 19.94 25.31 6.30
N LEU A 146 20.42 24.58 5.29
CA LEU A 146 21.83 24.55 4.88
C LEU A 146 22.13 25.55 3.75
N ASP A 147 21.11 26.26 3.26
CA ASP A 147 21.23 27.28 2.22
C ASP A 147 21.51 28.68 2.78
N ALA A 148 21.27 28.89 4.09
CA ALA A 148 21.51 30.15 4.81
C ALA A 148 22.94 30.24 5.39
#